data_AF-A0A959QE73-F1
#
_entry.id   AF-A0A959QE73-F1
#
_cell.length_a   1.000
_cell.length_b   1.000
_cell.length_c   1.000
_cell.angle_alpha   90.00
_cell.angle_beta   90.00
_cell.angle_gamma   90.00
#
_symmetry.space_group_name_H-M   'P 1'
#
loop_
_entity.id
_entity.type
_entity.pdbx_description
1 polymer ?
#
loop_
_entity_poly.entity_id
_entity_poly.type
_entity_poly.pdbx_seq_one_letter_code
_entity_poly.pdbx_strand_id
1 'polypeptide(L)'
;FSRHTERAYGHWVRCFLEYRTDRRARELSGQLLAAYLEQLTSDRQISGATHRQARNALNFLFREVLQLPVPDVRKIAGVHAKGSPPIFSKAEIALILRALRSRERLIVSLMYGCGLKVAECLNLRVKDLQLERSCLDLPERTTCLPRHLAGPLQRQVDRVR
;
A
#
# COMPACT_ATOMS: atom_id res chain seq x y z
N PHE A 1 -13.71 -3.19 -5.75
CA PHE A 1 -12.29 -3.08 -5.38
C PHE A 1 -12.13 -1.95 -4.37
N SER A 2 -10.93 -1.67 -3.83
CA SER A 2 -10.73 -0.40 -3.11
C SER A 2 -10.67 0.78 -4.10
N ARG A 3 -11.09 1.99 -3.70
CA ARG A 3 -10.99 3.19 -4.56
C ARG A 3 -9.56 3.44 -5.05
N HIS A 4 -8.56 3.10 -4.24
CA HIS A 4 -7.16 3.25 -4.62
C HIS A 4 -6.77 2.25 -5.73
N THR A 5 -7.22 1.00 -5.61
CA THR A 5 -7.00 -0.04 -6.62
C THR A 5 -7.68 0.33 -7.94
N GLU A 6 -8.92 0.81 -7.91
CA GLU A 6 -9.66 1.21 -9.12
C GLU A 6 -8.97 2.35 -9.86
N ARG A 7 -8.50 3.38 -9.13
CA ARG A 7 -7.73 4.49 -9.72
C ARG A 7 -6.42 4.01 -10.33
N ALA A 8 -5.67 3.19 -9.61
CA ALA A 8 -4.40 2.65 -10.10
C ALA A 8 -4.60 1.79 -11.35
N TYR A 9 -5.60 0.91 -11.34
CA TYR A 9 -5.88 0.03 -12.47
C TYR A 9 -6.38 0.83 -13.67
N GLY A 10 -7.31 1.77 -13.46
CA GLY A 10 -7.80 2.65 -14.52
C GLY A 10 -6.70 3.50 -15.16
N HIS A 11 -5.72 3.96 -14.37
CA HIS A 11 -4.55 4.65 -14.88
C HIS A 11 -3.74 3.74 -15.83
N TRP A 12 -3.38 2.53 -15.40
CA TRP A 12 -2.59 1.61 -16.24
C TRP A 12 -3.32 1.14 -17.49
N VAL A 13 -4.64 0.94 -17.40
CA VAL A 13 -5.48 0.65 -18.56
C VAL A 13 -5.42 1.80 -19.56
N ARG A 14 -5.53 3.06 -19.11
CA ARG A 14 -5.42 4.23 -19.99
C ARG A 14 -4.06 4.28 -20.67
N CYS A 15 -2.95 4.17 -19.92
CA CYS A 15 -1.60 4.21 -20.48
C CYS A 15 -1.38 3.10 -21.53
N PHE A 16 -1.96 1.91 -21.31
CA PHE A 16 -1.88 0.82 -22.29
C PHE A 16 -2.71 1.09 -23.55
N LEU A 17 -3.90 1.70 -23.42
CA LEU A 17 -4.72 2.08 -24.57
C LEU A 17 -4.08 3.19 -25.40
N GLU A 18 -3.39 4.14 -24.76
CA GLU A 18 -2.56 5.15 -25.43
C GLU A 18 -1.43 4.49 -26.22
N TYR A 19 -0.67 3.58 -25.58
CA TYR A 19 0.39 2.80 -26.24
C TYR A 19 -0.12 2.00 -27.47
N ARG A 20 -1.30 1.37 -27.37
CA ARG A 20 -1.95 0.69 -28.50
C ARG A 20 -2.22 1.65 -29.65
N THR A 21 -2.75 2.84 -29.33
CA THR A 21 -3.17 3.85 -30.30
C THR A 21 -1.97 4.37 -31.09
N ASP A 22 -0.86 4.67 -30.40
CA ASP A 22 0.40 5.11 -31.02
C ASP A 22 0.98 4.07 -32.00
N ARG A 23 0.80 2.78 -31.68
CA ARG A 23 1.23 1.66 -32.53
C ARG A 23 0.22 1.30 -33.63
N ARG A 24 -0.94 1.98 -33.68
CA ARG A 24 -2.06 1.67 -34.60
C ARG A 24 -2.46 0.18 -34.56
N ALA A 25 -2.32 -0.44 -33.38
CA ALA A 25 -2.63 -1.86 -33.22
C ALA A 25 -4.15 -2.07 -33.29
N ARG A 26 -4.60 -2.84 -34.29
CA ARG A 26 -6.03 -3.09 -34.54
C ARG A 26 -6.66 -3.91 -33.43
N GLU A 27 -5.94 -4.88 -32.88
CA GLU A 27 -6.44 -5.83 -31.91
C GLU A 27 -5.72 -5.74 -30.57
N LEU A 28 -6.46 -6.01 -29.49
CA LEU A 28 -5.89 -6.25 -28.18
C LEU A 28 -5.45 -7.70 -28.10
N SER A 29 -4.15 -7.93 -28.03
CA SER A 29 -3.58 -9.28 -27.97
C SER A 29 -2.61 -9.42 -26.80
N GLY A 30 -2.40 -10.66 -26.36
CA GLY A 30 -1.39 -10.95 -25.34
C GLY A 30 0.02 -10.55 -25.77
N GLN A 31 0.31 -10.55 -27.07
CA GLN A 31 1.60 -10.07 -27.61
C GLN A 31 1.76 -8.56 -27.42
N LEU A 32 0.71 -7.78 -27.67
CA LEU A 32 0.72 -6.33 -27.44
C LEU A 32 0.90 -6.01 -25.96
N LEU A 33 0.25 -6.77 -25.08
CA LEU A 33 0.43 -6.66 -23.63
C LEU A 33 1.89 -6.95 -23.23
N ALA A 34 2.47 -8.04 -23.73
CA ALA A 34 3.87 -8.39 -23.44
C ALA A 34 4.83 -7.29 -23.90
N ALA A 35 4.67 -6.80 -25.12
CA ALA A 35 5.49 -5.71 -25.68
C ALA A 35 5.39 -4.41 -24.85
N TYR A 36 4.20 -4.07 -24.35
CA TYR A 36 4.03 -2.92 -23.46
C TYR A 36 4.77 -3.12 -22.12
N LEU A 37 4.62 -4.29 -21.50
CA LEU A 37 5.28 -4.59 -20.22
C LEU A 37 6.81 -4.66 -20.35
N GLU A 38 7.34 -5.12 -21.49
CA GLU A 38 8.78 -5.10 -21.80
C GLU A 38 9.30 -3.68 -22.02
N GLN A 39 8.52 -2.83 -22.72
CA GLN A 39 8.86 -1.42 -22.90
C GLN A 39 8.90 -0.70 -21.56
N LEU A 40 7.95 -0.99 -20.65
CA LEU A 40 7.96 -0.48 -19.29
C LEU A 40 9.20 -0.94 -18.50
N THR A 41 9.66 -2.19 -18.65
CA THR A 41 10.89 -2.66 -18.01
C THR A 41 12.13 -1.91 -18.52
N SER A 42 12.13 -1.53 -19.81
CA SER A 42 13.25 -0.80 -20.44
C SER A 42 13.31 0.67 -20.02
N ASP A 43 12.18 1.24 -19.58
CA ASP A 43 12.11 2.58 -19.02
C ASP A 43 12.73 2.60 -17.61
N ARG A 44 13.98 3.10 -17.52
CA ARG A 44 14.79 3.08 -16.29
C ARG A 44 14.22 3.94 -15.15
N GLN A 45 13.12 4.65 -15.37
CA GLN A 45 12.49 5.53 -14.38
C GLN A 45 11.47 4.82 -13.49
N ILE A 46 10.99 3.62 -13.83
CA ILE A 46 9.96 2.95 -13.03
C ILE A 46 10.55 2.00 -11.99
N SER A 47 9.92 1.91 -10.82
CA SER A 47 10.31 0.95 -9.78
C SER A 47 9.69 -0.43 -9.99
N GLY A 48 10.27 -1.48 -9.39
CA GLY A 48 9.69 -2.83 -9.39
C GLY A 48 8.27 -2.90 -8.82
N ALA A 49 7.92 -2.02 -7.88
CA ALA A 49 6.55 -1.91 -7.37
C ALA A 49 5.59 -1.33 -8.41
N THR A 50 6.05 -0.34 -9.18
CA THR A 50 5.30 0.31 -10.26
C THR A 50 5.04 -0.68 -11.41
N HIS A 51 6.08 -1.38 -11.86
CA HIS A 51 5.96 -2.43 -12.90
C HIS A 51 4.98 -3.53 -12.48
N ARG A 52 5.09 -4.00 -11.24
CA ARG A 52 4.16 -5.01 -10.69
C ARG A 52 2.71 -4.51 -10.65
N GLN A 53 2.48 -3.24 -10.32
CA GLN A 53 1.14 -2.65 -10.32
C GLN A 53 0.56 -2.58 -11.74
N ALA A 54 1.35 -2.14 -12.73
CA ALA A 54 0.96 -2.13 -14.14
C ALA A 54 0.62 -3.53 -14.64
N ARG A 55 1.51 -4.50 -14.40
CA ARG A 55 1.31 -5.90 -14.77
C ARG A 55 0.04 -6.48 -14.17
N ASN A 56 -0.21 -6.27 -12.88
CA ASN A 56 -1.40 -6.79 -12.21
C ASN A 56 -2.69 -6.15 -12.75
N ALA A 57 -2.68 -4.84 -13.03
CA ALA A 57 -3.81 -4.14 -13.60
C ALA A 57 -4.17 -4.67 -15.00
N LEU A 58 -3.18 -4.85 -15.86
CA LEU A 58 -3.40 -5.30 -17.23
C LEU A 58 -3.71 -6.79 -17.32
N ASN A 59 -3.11 -7.62 -16.47
CA ASN A 59 -3.51 -9.03 -16.35
C ASN A 59 -4.97 -9.14 -15.91
N PHE A 60 -5.41 -8.32 -14.96
CA PHE A 60 -6.80 -8.27 -14.55
C PHE A 60 -7.71 -7.85 -15.71
N LEU A 61 -7.34 -6.80 -16.47
CA LEU A 61 -8.08 -6.39 -17.66
C LEU A 61 -8.23 -7.54 -18.66
N PHE A 62 -7.13 -8.18 -19.05
CA PHE A 62 -7.17 -9.23 -20.06
C PHE A 62 -7.93 -10.48 -19.60
N ARG A 63 -7.69 -10.92 -18.36
CA ARG A 63 -8.26 -12.16 -17.84
C ARG A 63 -9.70 -12.02 -17.39
N GLU A 64 -10.01 -11.02 -16.57
CA GLU A 64 -11.32 -10.91 -15.91
C GLU A 64 -12.32 -10.08 -16.73
N VAL A 65 -11.84 -9.06 -17.46
CA VAL A 65 -12.72 -8.14 -18.20
C VAL A 65 -12.86 -8.53 -19.66
N LEU A 66 -11.74 -8.73 -20.36
CA LEU A 66 -11.73 -9.03 -21.80
C LEU A 66 -11.86 -10.52 -22.11
N GLN A 67 -11.63 -11.40 -21.12
CA GLN A 67 -11.63 -12.86 -21.29
C GLN A 67 -10.68 -13.31 -22.43
N LEU A 68 -9.55 -12.61 -22.57
CA LEU A 68 -8.53 -12.86 -23.59
C LEU A 68 -7.33 -13.61 -22.99
N PRO A 69 -6.61 -14.39 -23.80
CA PRO A 69 -5.41 -15.07 -23.35
C PRO A 69 -4.34 -14.06 -22.89
N VAL A 70 -3.86 -14.26 -21.67
CA VAL A 70 -2.75 -13.49 -21.08
C VAL A 70 -1.43 -14.18 -21.48
N PRO A 71 -0.41 -13.43 -21.94
CA PRO A 71 0.90 -13.99 -22.22
C PRO A 71 1.52 -14.58 -20.95
N ASP A 72 2.46 -15.53 -21.10
CA ASP A 72 3.21 -16.06 -19.96
C ASP A 72 4.11 -14.98 -19.35
N VAL A 73 3.54 -14.30 -18.36
CA VAL A 73 4.15 -13.19 -17.61
C VAL A 73 5.42 -13.58 -16.85
N ARG A 74 5.74 -14.88 -16.73
CA ARG A 74 7.02 -15.34 -16.15
C ARG A 74 8.22 -15.06 -17.07
N LYS A 75 7.97 -14.88 -18.37
CA LYS A 75 9.01 -14.59 -19.37
C LYS A 75 9.35 -13.10 -19.48
N ILE A 76 8.49 -12.23 -18.93
CA ILE A 76 8.70 -10.78 -18.97
C ILE A 76 9.61 -10.40 -17.81
N ALA A 77 10.80 -9.88 -18.13
CA ALA A 77 11.75 -9.41 -17.14
C ALA A 77 11.10 -8.35 -16.23
N GLY A 78 11.14 -8.59 -14.92
CA GLY A 78 10.67 -7.63 -13.93
C GLY A 78 11.73 -6.57 -13.62
N VAL A 79 11.30 -5.41 -13.13
CA VAL A 79 12.24 -4.42 -12.59
C VAL A 79 12.65 -4.83 -11.18
N HIS A 80 13.97 -4.96 -10.93
CA HIS A 80 14.49 -5.31 -9.61
C HIS A 80 14.03 -4.30 -8.55
N ALA A 81 13.54 -4.81 -7.43
CA ALA A 81 13.23 -3.97 -6.29
C ALA A 81 14.53 -3.37 -5.73
N LYS A 82 14.58 -2.05 -5.55
CA LYS A 82 15.61 -1.42 -4.71
C LYS A 82 15.50 -2.00 -3.30
N GLY A 83 16.65 -2.20 -2.65
CA GLY A 83 16.83 -3.05 -1.46
C GLY A 83 15.89 -2.80 -0.29
N SER A 84 15.99 -3.65 0.73
CA SER A 84 15.14 -3.57 1.92
C SER A 84 15.13 -2.17 2.53
N PRO A 85 13.95 -1.65 2.90
CA PRO A 85 13.88 -0.35 3.55
C PRO A 85 14.72 -0.37 4.83
N PRO A 86 15.45 0.71 5.14
CA PRO A 86 16.22 0.80 6.38
C PRO A 86 15.27 0.68 7.58
N ILE A 87 15.70 -0.08 8.59
CA ILE A 87 14.96 -0.22 9.86
C ILE A 87 15.56 0.78 10.85
N PHE A 88 14.71 1.59 11.47
CA PHE A 88 15.14 2.51 12.52
C PHE A 88 15.57 1.77 13.79
N SER A 89 16.69 2.21 14.35
CA SER A 89 17.13 1.84 15.69
C SER A 89 16.21 2.42 16.76
N LYS A 90 16.24 1.84 17.96
CA LYS A 90 15.49 2.36 19.12
C LYS A 90 15.87 3.80 19.45
N ALA A 91 17.13 4.18 19.24
CA ALA A 91 17.62 5.54 19.48
C ALA A 91 17.01 6.55 18.50
N GLU A 92 16.95 6.22 17.21
CA GLU A 92 16.33 7.07 16.19
C GLU A 92 14.83 7.25 16.44
N ILE A 93 14.12 6.16 16.79
CA ILE A 93 12.70 6.24 17.16
C ILE A 93 12.50 7.15 18.38
N ALA A 94 13.37 7.07 19.39
CA ALA A 94 13.29 7.94 20.56
C ALA A 94 13.50 9.43 20.17
N LEU A 95 14.42 9.73 19.25
CA LEU A 95 14.64 11.09 18.74
C LEU A 95 13.41 11.60 17.97
N ILE A 96 12.82 10.77 17.11
CA ILE A 96 11.59 11.10 16.37
C ILE A 96 10.46 11.40 17.35
N LEU A 97 10.21 10.51 18.31
CA LEU A 97 9.14 10.68 19.31
C LEU A 97 9.33 11.92 20.19
N ARG A 98 10.58 12.35 20.43
CA ARG A 98 10.90 13.59 21.16
C ARG A 98 10.61 14.85 20.36
N ALA A 99 10.79 14.81 19.03
CA ALA A 99 10.49 15.94 18.15
C ALA A 99 8.99 16.14 17.92
N LEU A 100 8.18 15.08 18.06
CA LEU A 100 6.73 15.12 17.87
C LEU A 100 5.99 15.64 19.12
N ARG A 101 4.86 16.30 18.89
CA ARG A 101 4.00 16.86 19.95
C ARG A 101 2.63 16.18 19.95
N SER A 102 1.98 16.20 21.12
CA SER A 102 0.58 15.84 21.35
C SER A 102 0.05 14.68 20.48
N ARG A 103 -0.73 15.00 19.43
CA ARG A 103 -1.47 14.03 18.62
C ARG A 103 -0.56 13.21 17.73
N GLU A 104 0.38 13.86 17.05
CA GLU A 104 1.33 13.21 16.14
C GLU A 104 2.21 12.23 16.92
N ARG A 105 2.63 12.63 18.13
CA ARG A 105 3.38 11.75 19.04
C ARG A 105 2.57 10.52 19.45
N LEU A 106 1.29 10.69 19.77
CA LEU A 106 0.41 9.56 20.11
C LEU A 106 0.24 8.60 18.93
N ILE A 107 -0.03 9.12 17.73
CA ILE A 107 -0.18 8.31 16.51
C ILE A 107 1.08 7.48 16.25
N VAL A 108 2.25 8.11 16.23
CA VAL A 108 3.52 7.42 15.95
C VAL A 108 3.86 6.41 17.07
N SER A 109 3.52 6.73 18.32
CA SER A 109 3.73 5.82 19.44
C SER A 109 2.83 4.58 19.37
N LEU A 110 1.59 4.71 18.90
CA LEU A 110 0.69 3.57 18.65
C LEU A 110 1.16 2.72 17.47
N MET A 111 1.61 3.36 16.39
CA MET A 111 2.19 2.65 15.25
C MET A 111 3.42 1.83 15.67
N TYR A 112 4.33 2.43 16.42
CA TYR A 112 5.55 1.77 16.88
C TYR A 112 5.28 0.71 17.96
N GLY A 113 4.50 1.06 18.98
CA GLY A 113 4.29 0.22 20.16
C GLY A 113 3.27 -0.90 19.96
N CYS A 114 2.27 -0.71 19.08
CA CYS A 114 1.21 -1.68 18.83
C CYS A 114 1.29 -2.29 17.42
N GLY A 115 2.26 -1.87 16.60
CA GLY A 115 2.42 -2.36 15.22
C GLY A 115 1.26 -1.97 14.30
N LEU A 116 0.64 -0.81 14.53
CA LEU A 116 -0.46 -0.33 13.69
C LEU A 116 0.07 0.26 12.39
N LYS A 117 -0.61 -0.06 11.28
CA LYS A 117 -0.48 0.71 10.04
C LYS A 117 -1.11 2.09 10.25
N VAL A 118 -0.65 3.09 9.49
CA VAL A 118 -1.21 4.46 9.54
C VAL A 118 -2.73 4.44 9.40
N ALA A 119 -3.26 3.70 8.42
CA ALA A 119 -4.71 3.60 8.20
C ALA A 119 -5.45 2.96 9.38
N GLU A 120 -4.87 1.96 10.05
CA GLU A 120 -5.47 1.33 11.23
C GLU A 120 -5.49 2.32 12.39
N CYS A 121 -4.39 3.04 12.63
CA CYS A 121 -4.29 4.03 13.68
C CYS A 121 -5.26 5.21 13.49
N LEU A 122 -5.46 5.67 12.25
CA LEU A 122 -6.35 6.80 11.94
C LEU A 122 -7.84 6.43 11.95
N ASN A 123 -8.18 5.15 11.78
CA ASN A 123 -9.56 4.67 11.80
C ASN A 123 -9.94 3.98 13.12
N LEU A 124 -9.09 4.07 14.15
CA LEU A 124 -9.33 3.49 15.46
C LEU A 124 -10.57 4.11 16.10
N ARG A 125 -11.46 3.28 16.64
CA ARG A 125 -12.69 3.72 17.30
C ARG A 125 -12.58 3.48 18.80
N VAL A 126 -13.37 4.24 19.58
CA VAL A 126 -13.40 4.10 21.05
C VAL A 126 -13.75 2.67 21.48
N LYS A 127 -14.62 1.98 20.72
CA LYS A 127 -14.98 0.57 20.99
C LYS A 127 -13.82 -0.42 20.80
N ASP A 128 -12.81 -0.05 20.01
CA ASP A 128 -11.66 -0.90 19.72
C ASP A 128 -10.62 -0.85 20.87
N LEU A 129 -10.80 0.09 21.82
CA LEU A 129 -9.91 0.30 22.96
C LEU A 129 -10.33 -0.56 24.15
N GLN A 130 -9.51 -1.56 24.50
CA GLN A 130 -9.70 -2.38 25.70
C GLN A 130 -8.64 -1.99 26.74
N LEU A 131 -8.79 -0.79 27.31
CA LEU A 131 -7.77 -0.20 28.21
C LEU A 131 -7.52 -1.04 29.47
N GLU A 132 -8.56 -1.63 30.06
CA GLU A 132 -8.44 -2.52 31.22
C GLU A 132 -7.60 -3.76 30.91
N ARG A 133 -7.74 -4.30 29.69
CA ARG A 133 -7.01 -5.49 29.22
C ARG A 133 -5.67 -5.15 28.58
N SER A 134 -5.32 -3.86 28.49
CA SER A 134 -4.13 -3.38 27.78
C SER A 134 -4.01 -3.95 26.35
N CYS A 135 -5.13 -3.95 25.61
CA CYS A 135 -5.14 -4.39 24.21
C CYS A 135 -6.01 -3.51 23.31
N LEU A 136 -5.78 -3.63 22.01
CA LEU A 136 -6.57 -3.02 20.94
C LEU A 136 -7.19 -4.13 20.11
N ASP A 137 -8.51 -4.11 19.96
CA ASP A 137 -9.24 -5.11 19.18
C ASP A 137 -9.55 -4.56 17.79
N LEU A 138 -8.76 -4.96 16.79
CA LEU A 138 -8.94 -4.55 15.40
C LEU A 138 -9.70 -5.64 14.65
N PRO A 139 -10.40 -5.32 13.54
CA PRO A 139 -11.21 -6.28 12.81
C PRO A 139 -10.51 -7.59 12.43
N GLU A 140 -9.21 -7.51 12.11
CA GLU A 140 -8.40 -8.64 11.64
C GLU A 140 -7.53 -9.25 12.74
N ARG A 141 -7.30 -8.54 13.86
CA ARG A 141 -6.40 -8.99 14.94
C ARG A 141 -6.55 -8.16 16.21
N THR A 142 -6.25 -8.78 17.33
CA THR A 142 -6.00 -8.07 18.59
C THR A 142 -4.49 -7.81 18.75
N THR A 143 -4.11 -6.61 19.19
CA THR A 143 -2.71 -6.24 19.47
C THR A 143 -2.53 -5.69 20.88
N CYS A 144 -1.34 -5.83 21.46
CA CYS A 144 -1.03 -5.32 22.79
C CYS A 144 -0.94 -3.80 22.80
N LEU A 145 -1.46 -3.17 23.86
CA LEU A 145 -1.34 -1.74 24.11
C LEU A 145 -0.30 -1.49 25.22
N PRO A 146 0.82 -0.80 24.94
CA PRO A 146 1.76 -0.41 25.97
C PRO A 146 1.10 0.45 27.05
N ARG A 147 1.28 0.10 28.33
CA ARG A 147 0.64 0.77 29.49
C ARG A 147 0.83 2.29 29.50
N HIS A 148 2.01 2.77 29.08
CA HIS A 148 2.30 4.21 29.04
C HIS A 148 1.47 4.99 28.01
N LEU A 149 0.81 4.32 27.06
CA LEU A 149 -0.09 4.94 26.07
C LEU A 149 -1.55 4.97 26.51
N ALA A 150 -1.93 4.25 27.57
CA ALA A 150 -3.31 4.24 28.07
C ALA A 150 -3.76 5.64 28.54
N GLY A 151 -2.92 6.35 29.30
CA GLY A 151 -3.23 7.72 29.76
C GLY A 151 -3.38 8.74 28.61
N PRO A 152 -2.43 8.83 27.66
CA PRO A 152 -2.58 9.63 26.45
C PRO A 152 -3.82 9.29 25.62
N LEU A 153 -4.17 8.00 25.50
CA LEU A 153 -5.38 7.56 24.80
C LEU A 153 -6.65 7.99 25.52
N GLN A 154 -6.71 7.85 26.85
CA GLN A 154 -7.87 8.27 27.63
C GLN A 154 -8.14 9.77 27.44
N ARG A 155 -7.10 10.61 27.54
CA ARG A 155 -7.23 12.05 27.24
C ARG A 155 -7.74 12.34 25.82
N GLN A 156 -7.35 11.51 24.85
CA GLN A 156 -7.82 11.65 23.48
C GLN A 156 -9.30 11.24 23.34
N VAL A 157 -9.76 10.22 24.08
CA VAL A 157 -11.18 9.82 24.15
C VAL A 157 -12.01 10.93 24.80
N ASP A 158 -11.54 11.47 25.93
CA ASP A 158 -12.23 12.51 26.68
C ASP A 158 -12.37 13.81 25.87
N ARG A 159 -11.44 14.09 24.95
CA ARG A 159 -11.50 15.26 24.06
C ARG A 159 -12.54 15.13 22.93
N VAL A 160 -12.87 13.90 22.54
CA VAL A 160 -13.75 13.61 21.38
C VAL A 160 -15.17 13.28 21.81
N ARG A 161 -15.36 12.90 23.08
CA ARG A 161 -16.67 12.88 23.74
C ARG A 161 -17.18 14.28 24.00
#